data_AF-A0A8X6JH07-F1
#
_entry.id   AF-A0A8X6JH07-F1
#
_cell.length_a   1.000
_cell.length_b   1.000
_cell.length_c   1.000
_cell.angle_alpha   90.00
_cell.angle_beta   90.00
_cell.angle_gamma   90.00
#
_symmetry.space_group_name_H-M   'P 1'
#
loop_
_entity.id
_entity.type
_entity.pdbx_description
1 polymer ?
#
loop_
_entity_poly.entity_id
_entity_poly.type
_entity_poly.pdbx_seq_one_letter_code
_entity_poly.pdbx_strand_id
1 'polypeptide(L)'
;MIESPFGADPWANYRVLLLYSDIVEPQIIGGVLAPLLRIVNVTGHDGEIVCVKYDRPHYVHVSRKQIDSLEIVIRSHTGELIPFERGRFYVKLHFRQKYVS
;
A
#
# COMPACT_ATOMS: atom_id res chain seq x y z
N MET A 1 8.86 -27.56 23.20
CA MET A 1 7.94 -26.45 22.90
C MET A 1 6.72 -27.06 22.24
N ILE A 2 5.53 -26.81 22.77
CA ILE A 2 4.26 -27.29 22.21
C ILE A 2 3.80 -26.23 21.22
N GLU A 3 3.77 -26.54 19.93
CA GLU A 3 3.18 -25.65 18.93
C GLU A 3 1.65 -25.66 19.09
N SER A 4 1.07 -24.48 19.14
CA SER A 4 -0.39 -24.31 19.19
C SER A 4 -1.00 -24.81 17.88
N PRO A 5 -2.05 -25.65 17.91
CA PRO A 5 -2.74 -26.13 16.70
C PRO A 5 -3.48 -25.00 15.94
N PHE A 6 -3.51 -23.79 16.50
CA PHE A 6 -4.05 -22.57 15.88
C PHE A 6 -2.96 -21.54 15.62
N GLY A 7 -1.76 -21.97 15.26
CA GLY A 7 -0.81 -21.09 14.59
C GLY A 7 -1.43 -20.62 13.28
N ALA A 8 -2.12 -19.47 13.31
CA ALA A 8 -2.46 -18.77 12.09
C ALA A 8 -1.14 -18.46 11.41
N ASP A 9 -0.77 -19.24 10.39
CA ASP A 9 0.38 -18.94 9.55
C ASP A 9 0.06 -17.61 8.85
N PRO A 10 0.64 -16.48 9.27
CA PRO A 10 0.34 -15.18 8.68
C PRO A 10 0.83 -15.10 7.24
N TRP A 11 1.71 -16.01 6.81
CA TRP A 11 2.28 -16.06 5.46
C TRP A 11 1.45 -16.85 4.46
N ALA A 12 0.61 -17.80 4.90
CA ALA A 12 0.04 -18.79 3.98
C ALA A 12 -0.85 -18.21 2.87
N ASN A 13 -1.50 -17.04 3.06
CA ASN A 13 -2.51 -16.55 2.10
C ASN A 13 -2.67 -15.02 1.97
N TYR A 14 -1.79 -14.19 2.55
CA TYR A 14 -1.93 -12.73 2.42
C TYR A 14 -1.34 -12.20 1.10
N ARG A 15 -2.20 -12.07 0.09
CA ARG A 15 -1.90 -11.32 -1.14
C ARG A 15 -2.07 -9.83 -0.87
N VAL A 16 -1.06 -9.20 -0.29
CA VAL A 16 -1.05 -7.74 -0.09
C VAL A 16 -0.08 -7.06 -1.03
N LEU A 17 -0.46 -5.86 -1.47
CA LEU A 17 0.37 -4.94 -2.23
C LEU A 17 0.74 -3.75 -1.34
N LEU A 18 2.03 -3.47 -1.25
CA LEU A 18 2.56 -2.32 -0.55
C LEU A 18 2.78 -1.22 -1.58
N LEU A 19 2.01 -0.15 -1.47
CA LEU A 19 2.10 1.03 -2.34
C LEU A 19 2.98 2.06 -1.63
N TYR A 20 4.09 2.41 -2.26
CA TYR A 20 4.98 3.48 -1.85
C TYR A 20 4.84 4.66 -2.81
N SER A 21 5.09 5.86 -2.31
CA SER A 21 5.13 7.05 -3.17
C SER A 21 6.12 8.08 -2.65
N ASP A 22 6.87 8.70 -3.56
CA ASP A 22 7.92 9.67 -3.25
C ASP A 22 7.39 11.00 -2.67
N ILE A 23 6.08 11.22 -2.72
CA ILE A 23 5.40 12.37 -2.10
C ILE A 23 4.92 12.11 -0.67
N VAL A 24 5.04 10.88 -0.15
CA VAL A 24 4.64 10.54 1.22
C VAL A 24 5.81 10.80 2.18
N GLU A 25 5.53 11.46 3.30
CA GLU A 25 6.49 11.63 4.39
C GLU A 25 6.89 10.25 4.94
N PRO A 26 8.19 9.90 5.02
CA PRO A 26 8.61 8.59 5.51
C PRO A 26 8.10 8.29 6.93
N GLN A 27 7.61 7.08 7.14
CA GLN A 27 7.08 6.60 8.41
C GLN A 27 7.71 5.26 8.78
N ILE A 28 7.76 4.94 10.08
CA ILE A 28 8.32 3.68 10.57
C ILE A 28 7.31 2.56 10.32
N ILE A 29 7.67 1.62 9.45
CA ILE A 29 6.89 0.42 9.10
C ILE A 29 7.79 -0.80 9.32
N GLY A 30 7.40 -1.71 10.22
CA GLY A 30 8.16 -2.93 10.45
C GLY A 30 9.62 -2.69 10.87
N GLY A 31 9.91 -1.57 11.54
CA GLY A 31 11.26 -1.17 11.94
C GLY A 31 12.06 -0.43 10.86
N VAL A 32 11.49 -0.19 9.67
CA VAL A 32 12.13 0.54 8.57
C VAL A 32 11.43 1.87 8.33
N LEU A 33 12.20 2.94 8.13
CA LEU A 33 11.66 4.23 7.71
C LEU A 33 11.39 4.20 6.19
N ALA A 34 10.12 4.30 5.79
CA ALA A 34 9.72 4.18 4.39
C ALA A 34 8.52 5.08 4.02
N PRO A 35 8.44 5.59 2.78
CA PRO A 35 7.35 6.45 2.31
C PRO A 35 6.14 5.61 1.85
N LEU A 36 5.60 4.80 2.77
CA LEU A 36 4.47 3.91 2.50
C LEU A 36 3.17 4.71 2.40
N LEU A 37 2.49 4.64 1.26
CA LEU A 37 1.17 5.24 1.08
C LEU A 37 0.07 4.34 1.69
N ARG A 38 0.08 3.05 1.34
CA ARG A 38 -0.97 2.11 1.74
C ARG A 38 -0.56 0.65 1.56
N ILE A 39 -1.12 -0.22 2.40
CA ILE A 39 -1.20 -1.66 2.15
C ILE A 39 -2.60 -1.96 1.60
N VAL A 40 -2.66 -2.60 0.44
CA VAL A 40 -3.90 -2.99 -0.24
C VAL A 40 -4.01 -4.51 -0.22
N ASN A 41 -5.15 -5.03 0.26
CA ASN A 41 -5.45 -6.44 0.14
C ASN A 41 -5.92 -6.72 -1.30
N VAL A 42 -5.26 -7.67 -1.96
CA VAL A 42 -5.68 -8.19 -3.25
C VAL A 42 -6.68 -9.31 -2.99
N THR A 43 -7.92 -9.07 -3.38
CA THR A 43 -9.00 -10.05 -3.37
C THR A 43 -9.30 -10.48 -4.82
N GLY A 44 -10.16 -11.48 -5.01
CA GLY A 44 -10.60 -11.91 -6.33
C GLY A 44 -9.70 -12.95 -7.00
N HIS A 45 -10.14 -13.37 -8.18
CA HIS A 45 -9.52 -14.41 -8.99
C HIS A 45 -8.78 -13.84 -10.21
N ASP A 46 -7.99 -14.68 -10.88
CA ASP A 46 -7.31 -14.27 -12.11
C ASP A 46 -8.32 -13.81 -13.18
N GLY A 47 -8.01 -12.69 -13.84
CA GLY A 47 -8.90 -12.03 -14.80
C GLY A 47 -9.99 -11.13 -14.22
N GLU A 48 -10.20 -11.10 -12.90
CA GLU A 48 -11.18 -10.21 -12.28
C GLU A 48 -10.63 -8.80 -12.05
N ILE A 49 -11.46 -7.78 -12.32
CA ILE A 49 -11.14 -6.40 -11.97
C ILE A 49 -11.55 -6.16 -10.52
N VAL A 50 -10.56 -5.86 -9.68
CA VAL A 50 -10.76 -5.61 -8.26
C VAL A 50 -10.71 -4.10 -8.02
N CYS A 51 -11.80 -3.54 -7.50
CA CYS A 51 -11.88 -2.13 -7.12
C CYS A 51 -12.00 -2.02 -5.59
N VAL A 52 -10.95 -1.48 -4.96
CA VAL A 52 -10.95 -1.25 -3.51
C VAL A 52 -11.33 0.20 -3.23
N LYS A 53 -12.47 0.40 -2.55
CA LYS A 53 -12.93 1.72 -2.10
C LYS A 53 -12.78 1.85 -0.59
N TYR A 54 -12.30 3.02 -0.16
CA TYR A 54 -12.16 3.35 1.27
C TYR A 54 -13.08 4.52 1.61
N ASP A 55 -14.17 4.27 2.34
CA ASP A 55 -15.12 5.33 2.74
C ASP A 55 -14.52 6.30 3.77
N ARG A 56 -13.55 5.83 4.55
CA ARG A 56 -12.72 6.65 5.45
C ARG A 56 -11.26 6.58 5.01
N PRO A 57 -10.81 7.49 4.12
CA PRO A 57 -9.41 7.53 3.70
C PRO A 57 -8.49 7.78 4.88
N HIS A 58 -7.42 6.99 4.96
CA HIS A 58 -6.32 7.26 5.89
C HIS A 58 -5.38 8.25 5.24
N TYR A 59 -5.37 9.48 5.73
CA TYR A 59 -4.46 10.52 5.25
C TYR A 59 -3.09 10.34 5.89
N VAL A 60 -2.06 10.35 5.05
CA VAL A 60 -0.65 10.42 5.47
C VAL A 60 -0.10 11.81 5.16
N HIS A 61 0.97 12.19 5.84
CA HIS A 61 1.65 13.44 5.57
C HIS A 61 2.31 13.42 4.18
N VAL A 62 2.23 14.55 3.49
CA VAL A 62 2.86 14.75 2.19
C VAL A 62 4.18 15.49 2.44
N SER A 63 5.28 15.01 1.84
CA SER A 63 6.63 15.57 2.03
C SER A 63 6.90 16.83 1.21
N ARG A 64 6.02 17.16 0.24
CA ARG A 64 6.17 18.27 -0.71
C ARG A 64 4.90 19.15 -0.74
N LYS A 65 5.08 20.45 -0.94
CA LYS A 65 3.98 21.42 -1.08
C LYS A 65 3.51 21.60 -2.53
N GLN A 66 4.41 21.38 -3.49
CA GLN A 66 4.14 21.40 -4.93
C GLN A 66 4.51 20.03 -5.50
N ILE A 67 3.66 19.47 -6.37
CA ILE A 67 3.79 18.13 -6.92
C ILE A 67 3.61 18.25 -8.44
N ASP A 68 4.73 18.31 -9.16
CA ASP A 68 4.73 18.33 -10.63
C ASP A 68 4.77 16.90 -11.20
N SER A 69 5.40 15.98 -10.45
CA SER A 69 5.44 14.56 -10.72
C SER A 69 5.39 13.77 -9.42
N LEU A 70 4.96 12.52 -9.52
CA LEU A 70 5.01 11.55 -8.44
C LEU A 70 5.28 10.16 -9.01
N GLU A 71 5.88 9.31 -8.19
CA GLU A 71 6.10 7.90 -8.48
C GLU A 71 5.24 7.04 -7.55
N ILE A 72 4.67 5.96 -8.09
CA ILE A 72 4.02 4.91 -7.32
C ILE A 72 4.81 3.63 -7.53
N VAL A 73 5.42 3.11 -6.45
CA VAL A 73 6.13 1.83 -6.45
C VAL A 73 5.26 0.81 -5.73
N ILE A 74 5.01 -0.32 -6.38
CA ILE A 74 4.14 -1.38 -5.87
C ILE A 74 5.00 -2.60 -5.62
N ARG A 75 4.97 -3.09 -4.38
CA ARG A 75 5.74 -4.26 -3.97
C ARG A 75 4.85 -5.34 -3.36
N SER A 76 5.30 -6.58 -3.46
CA SER A 76 4.75 -7.70 -2.71
C SER A 76 5.00 -7.52 -1.20
N HIS A 77 4.37 -8.37 -0.39
CA HIS A 77 4.68 -8.48 1.04
C HIS A 77 6.15 -8.86 1.34
N THR A 78 6.86 -9.48 0.37
CA THR A 78 8.30 -9.78 0.48
C THR A 78 9.18 -8.61 0.06
N GLY A 79 8.60 -7.50 -0.43
CA GLY A 79 9.32 -6.31 -0.87
C GLY A 79 9.81 -6.38 -2.32
N GLU A 80 9.46 -7.44 -3.05
CA GLU A 80 9.78 -7.60 -4.47
C GLU A 80 8.87 -6.71 -5.33
N LEU A 81 9.39 -6.22 -6.45
CA LEU A 81 8.57 -5.52 -7.44
C LEU A 81 7.58 -6.48 -8.07
N ILE A 82 6.32 -6.06 -8.17
CA ILE A 82 5.29 -6.84 -8.86
C ILE A 82 5.37 -6.56 -10.36
N PRO A 83 5.64 -7.57 -11.21
CA PRO A 83 5.64 -7.38 -12.66
C PRO A 83 4.19 -7.21 -13.14
N PHE A 84 3.88 -6.05 -13.71
CA PHE A 84 2.59 -5.82 -14.38
C PHE A 84 2.66 -6.38 -15.81
N GLU A 85 2.58 -7.71 -15.93
CA GLU A 85 2.63 -8.38 -17.23
C GLU A 85 1.35 -8.17 -18.05
N ARG A 86 0.20 -8.02 -17.37
CA ARG A 86 -1.12 -7.88 -17.98
C ARG A 86 -2.01 -6.95 -17.13
N GLY A 87 -2.95 -6.29 -17.80
CA GLY A 87 -3.95 -5.42 -17.17
C GLY A 87 -3.53 -3.96 -17.04
N ARG A 88 -4.35 -3.16 -16.36
CA ARG A 88 -4.10 -1.75 -16.07
C ARG A 88 -4.32 -1.49 -14.60
N PHE A 89 -3.49 -0.64 -14.03
CA PHE A 89 -3.63 -0.20 -12.65
C PHE A 89 -4.05 1.27 -12.60
N TYR A 90 -4.97 1.59 -11.69
CA TYR A 90 -5.52 2.92 -11.53
C TYR A 90 -5.40 3.35 -10.07
N VAL A 91 -4.75 4.48 -9.82
CA VAL A 91 -4.65 5.10 -8.49
C VAL A 91 -5.45 6.39 -8.49
N LYS A 92 -6.28 6.57 -7.46
CA LYS A 92 -6.90 7.85 -7.15
C LYS A 92 -6.33 8.38 -5.84
N LEU A 93 -5.65 9.52 -5.90
CA LEU A 93 -5.12 10.20 -4.73
C LEU A 93 -6.07 11.31 -4.28
N HIS A 94 -6.26 11.42 -2.97
CA HIS A 94 -7.04 12.50 -2.35
C HIS A 94 -6.08 13.37 -1.54
N PHE A 95 -5.99 14.65 -1.89
CA PHE A 95 -5.20 15.63 -1.13
C PHE A 95 -6.12 16.49 -0.28
N ARG A 96 -5.77 16.63 1.00
CA ARG A 96 -6.51 17.48 1.95
C ARG A 96 -5.54 18.43 2.62
N GLN A 97 -5.80 19.73 2.50
CA GLN A 97 -5.05 20.72 3.25
C GLN A 97 -5.32 20.54 4.75
N LYS A 98 -4.25 20.39 5.54
CA LYS A 98 -4.31 20.42 6.99
C LYS A 98 -4.34 21.88 7.41
N TYR A 99 -5.48 22.35 7.91
CA TYR A 99 -5.50 23.63 8.62
C TYR A 99 -4.84 23.39 9.96
N VAL A 100 -3.72 24.07 10.19
CA VAL A 100 -3.12 24.15 11.52
C VAL A 100 -3.80 25.33 12.20
N SER A 101 -4.61 25.04 13.21
CA SER A 101 -5.16 26.05 14.14
C SER A 101 -4.10 26.51 15.11
#